data_AF-A0A1Q3GIE1-F1
#
_entry.id   AF-A0A1Q3GIE1-F1
#
_cell.length_a   1.000
_cell.length_b   1.000
_cell.length_c   1.000
_cell.angle_alpha   90.00
_cell.angle_beta   90.00
_cell.angle_gamma   90.00
#
_symmetry.space_group_name_H-M   'P 1'
#
loop_
_entity.id
_entity.type
_entity.pdbx_description
1 polymer ?
#
loop_
_entity_poly.entity_id
_entity_poly.type
_entity_poly.pdbx_seq_one_letter_code
_entity_poly.pdbx_strand_id
1 'polypeptide(L)'
;MLAHVVLACANEGYLMERKRYRDTRGDACAGLKVIKMDSYHILKSIHKVGHPMTGTVIGYEPSVNDLGIGIGGKVLLETNADYEVVIPYHYLFDKENNFDEVHLPEIGAKIKTVIKNHVDNTLYVSSRPSDLEQTEIDKFKSFYRFAEENEEGKRVTGVVKKAMPFGLFVDIGSSFIGLIDIGHTSFSRGEKLPYKNSDWPKENELVNCVIGYYRFHERQIGLGWIPG
;
A
#
# COMPACT_ATOMS: atom_id res chain seq x y z
N MET A 1 13.15 30.06 -0.69
CA MET A 1 13.20 29.71 0.75
C MET A 1 12.36 28.46 0.93
N LEU A 2 12.99 27.28 1.05
CA LEU A 2 12.27 26.01 1.19
C LEU A 2 11.42 26.04 2.46
N ALA A 3 10.11 25.80 2.31
CA ALA A 3 9.23 25.57 3.43
C ALA A 3 9.63 24.23 4.07
N HIS A 4 10.32 24.29 5.22
CA HIS A 4 10.45 23.13 6.10
C HIS A 4 9.05 22.76 6.59
N VAL A 5 8.50 21.69 6.02
CA VAL A 5 7.31 21.01 6.56
C VAL A 5 7.74 20.35 7.85
N VAL A 6 7.43 20.97 8.99
CA VAL A 6 7.57 20.33 10.29
C VAL A 6 6.36 19.42 10.45
N LEU A 7 6.54 18.12 10.19
CA LEU A 7 5.55 17.09 10.56
C LEU A 7 5.42 17.07 12.08
N ALA A 8 4.26 17.43 12.61
CA ALA A 8 3.94 17.29 14.03
C ALA A 8 2.75 16.33 14.17
N CYS A 9 2.97 15.23 14.90
CA CYS A 9 2.04 14.19 15.33
C CYS A 9 0.91 13.80 14.36
N ALA A 10 1.14 12.70 13.63
CA ALA A 10 0.10 11.97 12.91
C ALA A 10 -0.74 11.18 13.92
N ASN A 11 -2.01 11.54 14.08
CA ASN A 11 -3.03 10.63 14.61
C ASN A 11 -4.07 10.40 13.50
N GLU A 12 -4.52 9.16 13.35
CA GLU A 12 -5.84 8.84 12.75
C GLU A 12 -6.06 9.28 11.29
N GLY A 13 -5.06 9.13 10.41
CA GLY A 13 -5.27 9.30 8.95
C GLY A 13 -5.25 10.74 8.43
N TYR A 14 -4.88 11.70 9.28
CA TYR A 14 -4.73 13.10 8.91
C TYR A 14 -3.30 13.60 9.13
N LEU A 15 -2.80 14.39 8.17
CA LEU A 15 -1.54 15.12 8.25
C LEU A 15 -1.81 16.59 8.54
N MET A 16 -1.01 17.18 9.42
CA MET A 16 -1.04 18.60 9.73
C MET A 16 0.02 19.34 8.90
N GLU A 17 -0.40 20.15 7.94
CA GLU A 17 0.49 21.04 7.17
C GLU A 17 0.43 22.46 7.74
N ARG A 18 1.58 23.00 8.15
CA ARG A 18 1.69 24.42 8.52
C ARG A 18 1.79 25.28 7.27
N LYS A 19 0.75 26.08 6.99
CA LYS A 19 0.80 27.11 5.94
C LYS A 19 1.03 28.48 6.55
N ARG A 20 1.95 29.24 5.94
CA ARG A 20 2.06 30.68 6.16
C ARG A 20 1.19 31.40 5.14
N TYR A 21 0.37 32.32 5.60
CA TYR A 21 -0.39 33.24 4.76
C TYR A 21 -0.23 34.66 5.27
N ARG A 22 -0.52 35.66 4.42
CA ARG A 22 -0.66 37.05 4.86
C ARG A 22 -2.13 37.35 5.11
N ASP A 23 -2.45 38.03 6.20
CA ASP A 23 -3.79 38.54 6.43
C ASP A 23 -4.09 39.75 5.52
N THR A 24 -5.31 40.30 5.63
CA THR A 24 -5.75 41.47 4.85
C THR A 24 -4.99 42.76 5.18
N ARG A 25 -4.20 42.77 6.25
CA ARG A 25 -3.31 43.88 6.67
C ARG A 25 -1.85 43.63 6.26
N GLY A 26 -1.55 42.46 5.68
CA GLY A 26 -0.22 42.09 5.23
C GLY A 26 0.65 41.41 6.31
N ASP A 27 0.08 41.13 7.48
CA ASP A 27 0.77 40.49 8.61
C ASP A 27 0.91 38.99 8.35
N ALA A 28 2.06 38.43 8.74
CA ALA A 28 2.32 36.99 8.58
C ALA A 28 1.54 36.18 9.63
N CYS A 29 0.58 35.37 9.17
CA CYS A 29 -0.17 34.43 9.98
C CYS A 29 0.24 32.99 9.64
N ALA A 30 0.13 32.09 10.63
CA ALA A 30 0.31 30.66 10.46
C ALA A 30 -1.02 29.94 10.73
N GLY A 31 -1.43 29.08 9.79
CA GLY A 31 -2.59 28.21 9.95
C GLY A 31 -2.18 26.73 9.87
N LEU A 32 -2.88 25.88 10.60
CA LEU A 32 -2.81 24.43 10.47
C LEU A 32 -3.86 23.99 9.46
N LYS A 33 -3.42 23.39 8.36
CA LYS A 33 -4.31 22.70 7.42
C LYS A 33 -4.29 21.21 7.77
N VAL A 34 -5.46 20.68 8.09
CA VAL A 34 -5.68 19.23 8.21
C VAL A 34 -5.81 18.68 6.79
N ILE A 35 -4.99 17.70 6.43
CA ILE A 35 -4.98 17.04 5.12
C ILE A 35 -5.26 15.57 5.33
N LYS A 36 -6.29 15.04 4.67
CA LYS A 36 -6.56 13.60 4.67
C LYS A 36 -5.41 12.89 3.96
N MET A 37 -4.86 11.87 4.59
CA MET A 37 -3.80 11.05 3.99
C MET A 37 -4.36 10.29 2.78
N ASP A 38 -3.54 10.13 1.76
CA ASP A 38 -3.85 9.22 0.67
C ASP A 38 -3.72 7.75 1.12
N SER A 39 -4.25 6.84 0.31
CA SER A 39 -4.19 5.41 0.58
C SER A 39 -2.78 4.87 0.74
N TYR A 40 -1.81 5.41 0.00
CA TYR A 40 -0.43 4.96 0.11
C TYR A 40 0.13 5.20 1.51
N HIS A 41 -0.04 6.40 2.04
CA HIS A 41 0.44 6.76 3.37
C HIS A 41 -0.35 6.06 4.49
N ILE A 42 -1.66 5.86 4.31
CA ILE A 42 -2.48 5.08 5.25
C ILE A 42 -1.98 3.64 5.33
N LEU A 43 -1.78 2.98 4.19
CA LEU A 43 -1.30 1.60 4.14
C LEU A 43 0.18 1.47 4.55
N LYS A 44 0.97 2.53 4.42
CA LYS A 44 2.37 2.55 4.87
C LYS A 44 2.50 2.61 6.38
N SER A 45 1.68 3.44 7.04
CA SER A 45 1.95 3.85 8.42
C SER A 45 0.88 3.47 9.44
N ILE A 46 -0.38 3.32 9.03
CA ILE A 46 -1.52 3.15 9.94
C ILE A 46 -2.14 1.76 9.78
N HIS A 47 -2.68 1.48 8.60
CA HIS A 47 -3.41 0.25 8.30
C HIS A 47 -2.59 -0.63 7.36
N LYS A 48 -1.54 -1.25 7.90
CA LYS A 48 -0.55 -2.01 7.13
C LYS A 48 -1.14 -3.28 6.54
N VAL A 49 -0.94 -3.51 5.24
CA VAL A 49 -1.38 -4.73 4.54
C VAL A 49 -0.85 -5.98 5.25
N GLY A 50 -1.68 -7.01 5.36
CA GLY A 50 -1.37 -8.27 6.04
C GLY A 50 -1.36 -8.18 7.57
N HIS A 51 -1.53 -6.99 8.16
CA HIS A 51 -1.62 -6.88 9.62
C HIS A 51 -3.02 -7.28 10.11
N PRO A 52 -3.09 -7.98 11.25
CA PRO A 52 -4.36 -8.48 11.77
C PRO A 52 -5.26 -7.35 12.26
N MET A 53 -6.56 -7.53 12.06
CA MET A 53 -7.64 -6.70 12.56
C MET A 53 -8.81 -7.59 12.97
N THR A 54 -9.56 -7.21 13.99
CA THR A 54 -10.80 -7.90 14.38
C THR A 54 -11.97 -6.94 14.20
N GLY A 55 -13.08 -7.44 13.68
CA GLY A 55 -14.33 -6.70 13.57
C GLY A 55 -15.54 -7.54 13.94
N THR A 56 -16.63 -6.87 14.27
CA THR A 56 -17.94 -7.50 14.53
C THR A 56 -18.81 -7.35 13.30
N VAL A 57 -19.42 -8.42 12.81
CA VAL A 57 -20.34 -8.35 11.67
C VAL A 57 -21.56 -7.51 12.04
N ILE A 58 -21.86 -6.48 11.26
CA ILE A 58 -23.04 -5.62 11.46
C ILE A 58 -24.04 -5.69 10.32
N GLY A 59 -23.67 -6.28 9.19
CA GLY A 59 -24.56 -6.43 8.05
C GLY A 59 -23.84 -6.85 6.78
N TYR A 60 -24.56 -6.79 5.67
CA TYR A 60 -24.08 -7.18 4.35
C TYR A 60 -24.63 -6.22 3.30
N GLU A 61 -23.86 -6.00 2.23
CA GLU A 61 -24.30 -5.26 1.05
C GLU A 61 -24.13 -6.15 -0.19
N PRO A 62 -25.23 -6.50 -0.90
CA PRO A 62 -25.15 -7.20 -2.17
C PRO A 62 -24.64 -6.26 -3.27
N SER A 63 -23.89 -6.81 -4.22
CA SER A 63 -23.50 -6.12 -5.44
C SER A 63 -24.26 -6.72 -6.61
N VAL A 64 -25.11 -5.92 -7.25
CA VAL A 64 -25.89 -6.30 -8.44
C VAL A 64 -25.41 -5.47 -9.63
N ASN A 65 -25.34 -6.08 -10.81
CA ASN A 65 -25.13 -5.32 -12.04
C ASN A 65 -26.43 -4.65 -12.51
N ASP A 66 -26.36 -3.85 -13.58
CA ASP A 66 -27.50 -3.11 -14.15
C ASP A 66 -28.68 -4.00 -14.60
N LEU A 67 -28.46 -5.31 -14.72
CA LEU A 67 -29.47 -6.31 -15.07
C LEU A 67 -30.09 -6.99 -13.84
N GLY A 68 -29.74 -6.54 -12.63
CA GLY A 68 -30.19 -7.13 -11.36
C GLY A 68 -29.53 -8.47 -11.02
N ILE A 69 -28.46 -8.86 -11.72
CA ILE A 69 -27.72 -10.10 -11.47
C ILE A 69 -26.70 -9.84 -10.37
N GLY A 70 -26.72 -10.65 -9.31
CA GLY A 70 -25.70 -10.60 -8.25
C GLY A 70 -24.31 -10.90 -8.81
N ILE A 71 -23.39 -9.95 -8.68
CA ILE A 71 -21.98 -10.06 -9.08
C ILE A 71 -21.03 -10.12 -7.87
N GLY A 72 -21.58 -10.15 -6.66
CA GLY A 72 -20.84 -10.28 -5.42
C GLY A 72 -21.52 -9.55 -4.27
N GLY A 73 -20.71 -9.09 -3.32
CA GLY A 73 -21.15 -8.31 -2.17
C GLY A 73 -20.03 -8.14 -1.17
N LYS A 74 -20.35 -7.53 -0.04
CA LYS A 74 -19.41 -7.31 1.06
C LYS A 74 -20.11 -7.49 2.41
N VAL A 75 -19.35 -8.00 3.38
CA VAL A 75 -19.72 -8.02 4.79
C VAL A 75 -19.26 -6.69 5.40
N LEU A 76 -20.14 -6.03 6.15
CA LEU A 76 -19.83 -4.81 6.90
C LEU A 76 -19.36 -5.18 8.31
N LEU A 77 -18.26 -4.57 8.74
CA LEU A 77 -17.70 -4.77 10.08
C LEU A 77 -17.71 -3.48 10.90
N GLU A 78 -18.13 -3.59 12.15
CA GLU A 78 -17.82 -2.60 13.19
C GLU A 78 -16.41 -2.88 13.74
N THR A 79 -15.58 -1.85 13.76
CA THR A 79 -14.21 -1.89 14.28
C THR A 79 -13.86 -0.60 15.02
N ASN A 80 -12.68 -0.55 15.64
CA ASN A 80 -12.15 0.68 16.23
C ASN A 80 -11.40 1.57 15.20
N ALA A 81 -11.42 1.24 13.92
CA ALA A 81 -10.81 2.07 12.88
C ALA A 81 -11.78 3.20 12.48
N ASP A 82 -11.24 4.37 12.16
CA ASP A 82 -12.02 5.54 11.71
C ASP A 82 -12.49 5.43 10.24
N TYR A 83 -12.51 4.22 9.71
CA TYR A 83 -12.86 3.90 8.33
C TYR A 83 -14.00 2.89 8.29
N GLU A 84 -14.80 2.94 7.23
CA GLU A 84 -15.70 1.83 6.93
C GLU A 84 -14.84 0.58 6.70
N VAL A 85 -15.13 -0.52 7.39
CA VAL A 85 -14.36 -1.76 7.24
C VAL A 85 -15.24 -2.82 6.63
N VAL A 86 -14.77 -3.40 5.53
CA VAL A 86 -15.56 -4.35 4.74
C VAL A 86 -14.75 -5.58 4.35
N ILE A 87 -15.41 -6.73 4.30
CA ILE A 87 -14.90 -7.97 3.69
C ILE A 87 -15.64 -8.19 2.38
N PRO A 88 -15.03 -7.96 1.20
CA PRO A 88 -15.59 -8.46 -0.04
C PRO A 88 -15.85 -9.97 0.05
N TYR A 89 -16.96 -10.46 -0.46
CA TYR A 89 -17.34 -11.88 -0.32
C TYR A 89 -16.25 -12.85 -0.82
N HIS A 90 -15.54 -12.51 -1.89
CA HIS A 90 -14.44 -13.32 -2.38
C HIS A 90 -13.25 -13.40 -1.40
N TYR A 91 -13.14 -12.49 -0.43
CA TYR A 91 -12.15 -12.50 0.66
C TYR A 91 -12.61 -13.24 1.92
N LEU A 92 -13.70 -14.01 1.86
CA LEU A 92 -14.10 -14.92 2.94
C LEU A 92 -13.47 -16.31 2.79
N PHE A 93 -13.23 -16.76 1.56
CA PHE A 93 -12.85 -18.15 1.27
C PHE A 93 -11.66 -18.24 0.32
N ASP A 94 -10.83 -19.28 0.46
CA ASP A 94 -9.66 -19.50 -0.40
C ASP A 94 -10.02 -19.99 -1.82
N LYS A 95 -11.17 -20.65 -1.97
CA LYS A 95 -11.63 -21.22 -3.25
C LYS A 95 -12.86 -20.47 -3.75
N GLU A 96 -12.81 -19.97 -4.98
CA GLU A 96 -13.87 -19.15 -5.58
C GLU A 96 -15.19 -19.89 -5.77
N ASN A 97 -15.18 -21.22 -6.00
CA ASN A 97 -16.39 -22.03 -6.19
C ASN A 97 -17.17 -22.32 -4.88
N ASN A 98 -16.74 -21.79 -3.74
CA ASN A 98 -17.40 -22.01 -2.45
C ASN A 98 -18.31 -20.83 -2.04
N PHE A 99 -18.61 -19.88 -2.94
CA PHE A 99 -19.55 -18.82 -2.59
C PHE A 99 -20.99 -19.37 -2.58
N ASP A 100 -21.45 -19.71 -1.39
CA ASP A 100 -22.85 -19.92 -1.04
C ASP A 100 -23.19 -18.90 0.06
N GLU A 101 -24.28 -18.14 -0.10
CA GLU A 101 -24.75 -17.17 0.90
C GLU A 101 -24.98 -17.83 2.27
N VAL A 102 -25.22 -19.15 2.29
CA VAL A 102 -25.34 -19.97 3.51
C VAL A 102 -24.08 -19.95 4.38
N HIS A 103 -22.91 -19.61 3.82
CA HIS A 103 -21.64 -19.55 4.56
C HIS A 103 -21.26 -18.14 5.02
N LEU A 104 -22.16 -17.16 4.89
CA LEU A 104 -21.90 -15.84 5.44
C LEU A 104 -21.83 -15.91 6.98
N PRO A 105 -20.89 -15.18 7.60
CA PRO A 105 -20.77 -15.15 9.04
C PRO A 105 -21.97 -14.43 9.65
N GLU A 106 -22.50 -14.89 10.78
CA GLU A 106 -23.68 -14.32 11.44
C GLU A 106 -23.48 -12.88 11.90
N ILE A 107 -24.55 -12.06 11.85
CA ILE A 107 -24.54 -10.72 12.47
C ILE A 107 -24.23 -10.83 13.97
N GLY A 108 -23.31 -9.99 14.45
CA GLY A 108 -22.79 -10.02 15.82
C GLY A 108 -21.57 -10.95 16.00
N ALA A 109 -21.22 -11.77 15.01
CA ALA A 109 -20.02 -12.59 15.09
C ALA A 109 -18.75 -11.74 15.06
N LYS A 110 -17.77 -12.09 15.90
CA LYS A 110 -16.42 -11.51 15.86
C LYS A 110 -15.55 -12.27 14.88
N ILE A 111 -14.99 -11.57 13.90
CA ILE A 111 -14.17 -12.16 12.83
C ILE A 111 -12.74 -11.62 12.91
N LYS A 112 -11.78 -12.54 12.78
CA LYS A 112 -10.37 -12.20 12.58
C LYS A 112 -10.13 -11.95 11.10
N THR A 113 -9.44 -10.87 10.80
CA THR A 113 -9.15 -10.43 9.44
C THR A 113 -7.72 -9.95 9.33
N VAL A 114 -7.24 -9.75 8.10
CA VAL A 114 -6.04 -8.97 7.80
C VAL A 114 -6.36 -7.87 6.81
N ILE A 115 -5.65 -6.75 6.93
CA ILE A 115 -5.84 -5.59 6.06
C ILE A 115 -5.37 -5.94 4.65
N LYS A 116 -6.17 -5.64 3.63
CA LYS A 116 -5.81 -5.83 2.22
C LYS A 116 -5.56 -4.49 1.54
N ASN A 117 -6.49 -3.56 1.63
CA ASN A 117 -6.40 -2.30 0.89
C ASN A 117 -7.14 -1.15 1.60
N HIS A 118 -6.92 0.08 1.14
CA HIS A 118 -7.66 1.26 1.53
C HIS A 118 -8.00 2.06 0.27
N VAL A 119 -9.28 2.32 0.03
CA VAL A 119 -9.75 3.16 -1.10
C VAL A 119 -10.95 3.95 -0.62
N ASP A 120 -11.01 5.24 -0.96
CA ASP A 120 -12.19 6.10 -0.75
C ASP A 120 -12.83 6.03 0.66
N ASN A 121 -11.99 6.03 1.71
CA ASN A 121 -12.41 5.93 3.12
C ASN A 121 -12.90 4.55 3.59
N THR A 122 -12.72 3.53 2.76
CA THR A 122 -13.06 2.15 3.07
C THR A 122 -11.78 1.32 3.21
N LEU A 123 -11.65 0.63 4.34
CA LEU A 123 -10.66 -0.42 4.56
C LEU A 123 -11.24 -1.75 4.09
N TYR A 124 -10.52 -2.37 3.15
CA TYR A 124 -10.81 -3.70 2.67
C TYR A 124 -9.97 -4.69 3.45
N VAL A 125 -10.62 -5.66 4.08
CA VAL A 125 -9.95 -6.70 4.87
C VAL A 125 -10.34 -8.09 4.36
N SER A 126 -9.54 -9.09 4.71
CA SER A 126 -9.76 -10.49 4.32
C SER A 126 -9.84 -11.39 5.53
N SER A 127 -10.76 -12.35 5.49
CA SER A 127 -10.89 -13.43 6.48
C SER A 127 -10.53 -14.80 5.88
N ARG A 128 -9.92 -14.82 4.68
CA ARG A 128 -9.45 -16.07 4.04
C ARG A 128 -8.50 -16.82 4.98
N PRO A 129 -8.65 -18.13 5.17
CA PRO A 129 -7.74 -18.92 6.00
C PRO A 129 -6.27 -18.74 5.58
N SER A 130 -5.97 -18.75 4.27
CA SER A 130 -4.61 -18.54 3.77
C SER A 130 -4.01 -17.17 4.09
N ASP A 131 -4.83 -16.12 4.10
CA ASP A 131 -4.40 -14.76 4.45
C ASP A 131 -4.16 -14.60 5.97
N LEU A 132 -4.82 -15.44 6.79
CA LEU A 132 -4.69 -15.45 8.25
C LEU A 132 -3.55 -16.33 8.77
N GLU A 133 -2.86 -17.06 7.89
CA GLU A 133 -1.72 -17.88 8.29
C GLU A 133 -0.59 -17.02 8.86
N GLN A 134 -0.04 -17.45 10.00
CA GLN A 134 1.02 -16.70 10.68
C GLN A 134 2.24 -16.48 9.78
N THR A 135 2.57 -17.48 8.95
CA THR A 135 3.65 -17.42 7.95
C THR A 135 3.45 -16.32 6.92
N GLU A 136 2.22 -16.08 6.46
CA GLU A 136 1.93 -15.01 5.50
C GLU A 136 1.94 -13.63 6.17
N ILE A 137 1.35 -13.53 7.36
CA ILE A 137 1.40 -12.32 8.20
C ILE A 137 2.86 -11.90 8.47
N ASP A 138 3.73 -12.86 8.79
CA ASP A 138 5.13 -12.58 9.10
C ASP A 138 5.93 -12.12 7.88
N LYS A 139 5.59 -12.57 6.67
CA LYS A 139 6.18 -12.02 5.43
C LYS A 139 5.82 -10.55 5.26
N PHE A 140 4.56 -10.15 5.49
CA PHE A 140 4.18 -8.74 5.45
C PHE A 140 4.90 -7.93 6.53
N LYS A 141 4.92 -8.40 7.78
CA LYS A 141 5.66 -7.71 8.86
C LYS A 141 7.14 -7.52 8.53
N SER A 142 7.79 -8.54 7.95
CA SER A 142 9.19 -8.44 7.51
C SER A 142 9.38 -7.36 6.43
N PHE A 143 8.44 -7.28 5.48
CA PHE A 143 8.46 -6.26 4.42
C PHE A 143 8.29 -4.85 4.97
N TYR A 144 7.37 -4.65 5.92
CA TYR A 144 7.18 -3.35 6.58
C TYR A 144 8.40 -2.92 7.38
N ARG A 145 9.04 -3.82 8.13
CA ARG A 145 10.30 -3.51 8.82
C ARG A 145 11.38 -3.05 7.84
N PHE A 146 11.52 -3.74 6.70
CA PHE A 146 12.44 -3.30 5.66
C PHE A 146 12.10 -1.89 5.15
N ALA A 147 10.82 -1.61 4.88
CA ALA A 147 10.38 -0.30 4.39
C ALA A 147 10.59 0.84 5.40
N GLU A 148 10.52 0.54 6.71
CA GLU A 148 10.80 1.49 7.79
C GLU A 148 12.30 1.80 7.91
N GLU A 149 13.17 0.78 7.78
CA GLU A 149 14.64 0.93 7.84
C GLU A 149 15.23 1.55 6.55
N ASN A 150 14.44 1.60 5.48
CA ASN A 150 14.88 2.01 4.15
C ASN A 150 13.92 3.04 3.53
N GLU A 151 13.91 4.25 4.06
CA GLU A 151 13.00 5.27 3.56
C GLU A 151 13.15 5.56 2.05
N GLU A 152 12.05 6.01 1.44
CA GLU A 152 12.07 6.50 0.05
C GLU A 152 13.09 7.63 -0.11
N GLY A 153 13.80 7.64 -1.23
CA GLY A 153 14.94 8.52 -1.46
C GLY A 153 16.27 7.95 -1.00
N LYS A 154 16.29 6.86 -0.22
CA LYS A 154 17.53 6.15 0.14
C LYS A 154 18.20 5.60 -1.12
N ARG A 155 19.47 5.94 -1.29
CA ARG A 155 20.32 5.36 -2.35
C ARG A 155 20.78 3.97 -1.94
N VAL A 156 20.71 3.03 -2.87
CA VAL A 156 21.15 1.65 -2.71
C VAL A 156 21.92 1.22 -3.94
N THR A 157 22.82 0.26 -3.78
CA THR A 157 23.48 -0.41 -4.90
C THR A 157 22.95 -1.85 -4.93
N GLY A 158 22.73 -2.39 -6.12
CA GLY A 158 22.26 -3.75 -6.28
C GLY A 158 22.81 -4.42 -7.53
N VAL A 159 22.57 -5.73 -7.63
CA VAL A 159 22.98 -6.57 -8.76
C VAL A 159 21.75 -6.90 -9.59
N VAL A 160 21.81 -6.67 -10.90
CA VAL A 160 20.74 -7.09 -11.82
C VAL A 160 20.67 -8.61 -11.83
N LYS A 161 19.53 -9.16 -11.39
CA LYS A 161 19.28 -10.61 -11.43
C LYS A 161 18.58 -11.05 -12.70
N LYS A 162 17.75 -10.17 -13.27
CA LYS A 162 16.97 -10.50 -14.46
C LYS A 162 16.54 -9.24 -15.20
N ALA A 163 16.67 -9.24 -16.51
CA ALA A 163 16.08 -8.23 -17.38
C ALA A 163 14.80 -8.77 -18.05
N MET A 164 13.74 -7.97 -18.03
CA MET A 164 12.46 -8.25 -18.68
C MET A 164 12.09 -7.09 -19.62
N PRO A 165 11.22 -7.29 -20.62
CA PRO A 165 10.78 -6.20 -21.49
C PRO A 165 10.25 -4.95 -20.74
N PHE A 166 9.73 -5.12 -19.53
CA PHE A 166 9.15 -4.06 -18.72
C PHE A 166 10.09 -3.51 -17.61
N GLY A 167 11.26 -4.09 -17.38
CA GLY A 167 12.14 -3.61 -16.31
C GLY A 167 13.26 -4.55 -15.87
N LEU A 168 13.98 -4.12 -14.85
CA LEU A 168 15.11 -4.84 -14.25
C LEU A 168 14.78 -5.27 -12.82
N PHE A 169 14.94 -6.56 -12.55
CA PHE A 169 14.90 -7.10 -11.20
C PHE A 169 16.29 -6.99 -10.58
N VAL A 170 16.39 -6.24 -9.48
CA VAL A 170 17.63 -5.89 -8.81
C VAL A 170 17.64 -6.45 -7.40
N ASP A 171 18.65 -7.25 -7.09
CA ASP A 171 18.96 -7.69 -5.74
C ASP A 171 19.72 -6.59 -5.02
N ILE A 172 19.12 -6.04 -3.98
CA ILE A 172 19.66 -4.95 -3.17
C ILE A 172 20.17 -5.44 -1.80
N GLY A 173 20.46 -6.74 -1.67
CA GLY A 173 20.95 -7.33 -0.43
C GLY A 173 19.86 -7.52 0.63
N SER A 174 18.62 -7.80 0.19
CA SER A 174 17.48 -8.02 1.08
C SER A 174 16.74 -9.31 0.72
N SER A 175 15.80 -9.75 1.56
CA SER A 175 14.89 -10.86 1.21
C SER A 175 13.88 -10.50 0.11
N PHE A 176 13.85 -9.24 -0.32
CA PHE A 176 12.96 -8.71 -1.34
C PHE A 176 13.75 -8.26 -2.57
N ILE A 177 13.13 -8.43 -3.74
CA ILE A 177 13.72 -8.01 -5.01
C ILE A 177 13.14 -6.64 -5.39
N GLY A 178 14.02 -5.70 -5.71
CA GLY A 178 13.63 -4.41 -6.24
C GLY A 178 13.37 -4.47 -7.74
N LEU A 179 12.49 -3.60 -8.23
CA LEU A 179 12.14 -3.49 -9.63
C LEU A 179 12.41 -2.06 -10.12
N ILE A 180 13.28 -1.92 -11.11
CA ILE A 180 13.36 -0.72 -11.93
C ILE A 180 12.39 -0.92 -13.10
N ASP A 181 11.27 -0.23 -13.08
CA ASP A 181 10.21 -0.33 -14.09
C ASP A 181 10.37 0.77 -15.15
N ILE A 182 10.24 0.41 -16.43
CA ILE A 182 10.34 1.35 -17.56
C ILE A 182 9.26 2.44 -17.54
N GLY A 183 8.07 2.15 -16.99
CA GLY A 183 6.88 3.00 -17.01
C GLY A 183 6.67 3.88 -15.77
N HIS A 184 7.33 3.57 -14.65
CA HIS A 184 7.04 4.20 -13.35
C HIS A 184 8.02 5.32 -12.94
N THR A 185 8.35 6.23 -13.84
CA THR A 185 9.35 7.30 -13.60
C THR A 185 8.87 8.42 -12.68
N SER A 186 7.57 8.69 -12.65
CA SER A 186 6.99 9.80 -11.86
C SER A 186 7.14 9.60 -10.35
N PHE A 187 7.32 8.35 -9.91
CA PHE A 187 7.44 7.98 -8.49
C PHE A 187 8.80 7.37 -8.15
N SER A 188 9.60 6.98 -9.13
CA SER A 188 10.83 6.21 -8.88
C SER A 188 11.98 7.05 -8.34
N ARG A 189 11.89 8.38 -8.35
CA ARG A 189 12.94 9.34 -7.91
C ARG A 189 14.29 9.21 -8.63
N GLY A 190 14.37 8.37 -9.66
CA GLY A 190 15.54 8.16 -10.51
C GLY A 190 15.22 8.42 -11.99
N GLU A 191 16.18 8.12 -12.85
CA GLU A 191 16.01 8.26 -14.29
C GLU A 191 15.22 7.09 -14.90
N LYS A 192 14.63 7.37 -16.07
CA LYS A 192 13.95 6.35 -16.87
C LYS A 192 14.98 5.41 -17.48
N LEU A 193 14.69 4.12 -17.50
CA LEU A 193 15.44 3.21 -18.35
C LEU A 193 15.36 3.65 -19.83
N PRO A 194 16.44 3.49 -20.62
CA PRO A 194 16.41 3.79 -22.04
C PRO A 194 15.29 3.02 -22.75
N TYR A 195 14.75 3.57 -23.84
CA TYR A 195 13.68 2.89 -24.59
C TYR A 195 14.14 1.54 -25.17
N LYS A 196 15.42 1.44 -25.54
CA LYS A 196 16.01 0.21 -26.07
C LYS A 196 16.62 -0.61 -24.94
N ASN A 197 16.17 -1.85 -24.80
CA ASN A 197 16.65 -2.76 -23.76
C ASN A 197 18.12 -3.18 -23.95
N SER A 198 18.70 -2.99 -25.15
CA SER A 198 20.13 -3.20 -25.39
C SER A 198 21.03 -2.26 -24.59
N ASP A 199 20.48 -1.11 -24.18
CA ASP A 199 21.20 -0.04 -23.50
C ASP A 199 21.02 -0.14 -21.97
N TRP A 200 20.37 -1.20 -21.50
CA TRP A 200 20.13 -1.44 -20.08
C TRP A 200 21.33 -2.14 -19.44
N PRO A 201 21.52 -1.95 -18.12
CA PRO A 201 22.36 -2.82 -17.33
C PRO A 201 22.01 -4.30 -17.52
N LYS A 202 23.01 -5.13 -17.76
CA LYS A 202 22.87 -6.57 -18.02
C LYS A 202 22.84 -7.37 -16.73
N GLU A 203 22.39 -8.62 -16.84
CA GLU A 203 22.43 -9.55 -15.71
C GLU A 203 23.84 -9.67 -15.12
N ASN A 204 23.90 -9.67 -13.78
CA ASN A 204 25.09 -9.64 -12.94
C ASN A 204 25.86 -8.30 -12.90
N GLU A 205 25.41 -7.25 -13.59
CA GLU A 205 26.00 -5.92 -13.44
C GLU A 205 25.52 -5.21 -12.17
N LEU A 206 26.39 -4.38 -11.61
CA LEU A 206 26.06 -3.49 -10.50
C LEU A 206 25.33 -2.25 -11.00
N VAL A 207 24.26 -1.88 -10.30
CA VAL A 207 23.46 -0.69 -10.59
C VAL A 207 23.27 0.14 -9.34
N ASN A 208 23.38 1.46 -9.50
CA ASN A 208 23.00 2.41 -8.48
C ASN A 208 21.51 2.72 -8.63
N CYS A 209 20.81 2.70 -7.51
CA CYS A 209 19.38 2.89 -7.45
C CYS A 209 19.01 3.85 -6.32
N VAL A 210 17.79 4.36 -6.41
CA VAL A 210 17.10 5.03 -5.30
C VAL A 210 15.80 4.29 -5.02
N ILE A 211 15.47 4.11 -3.75
CA ILE A 211 14.17 3.57 -3.36
C ILE A 211 13.12 4.63 -3.68
N GLY A 212 12.24 4.35 -4.63
CA GLY A 212 11.20 5.28 -5.08
C GLY A 212 9.94 5.17 -4.25
N TYR A 213 9.38 3.95 -4.20
CA TYR A 213 8.10 3.65 -3.57
C TYR A 213 7.97 2.16 -3.21
N TYR A 214 6.95 1.81 -2.44
CA TYR A 214 6.65 0.43 -2.04
C TYR A 214 5.29 -0.03 -2.57
N ARG A 215 5.20 -1.26 -3.11
CA ARG A 215 3.90 -1.90 -3.37
C ARG A 215 3.63 -2.92 -2.29
N PHE A 216 2.84 -2.53 -1.28
CA PHE A 216 2.61 -3.36 -0.10
C PHE A 216 1.95 -4.70 -0.41
N HIS A 217 0.96 -4.72 -1.31
CA HIS A 217 0.24 -5.93 -1.72
C HIS A 217 1.15 -7.01 -2.29
N GLU A 218 2.12 -6.60 -3.12
CA GLU A 218 3.04 -7.50 -3.82
C GLU A 218 4.36 -7.68 -3.06
N ARG A 219 4.58 -6.94 -1.97
CA ARG A 219 5.87 -6.80 -1.27
C ARG A 219 7.01 -6.48 -2.24
N GLN A 220 6.74 -5.59 -3.19
CA GLN A 220 7.68 -5.16 -4.20
C GLN A 220 8.25 -3.77 -3.86
N ILE A 221 9.54 -3.59 -4.14
CA ILE A 221 10.25 -2.32 -3.95
C ILE A 221 10.42 -1.68 -5.33
N GLY A 222 9.80 -0.52 -5.54
CA GLY A 222 10.00 0.29 -6.74
C GLY A 222 11.31 1.05 -6.65
N LEU A 223 12.21 0.81 -7.59
CA LEU A 223 13.52 1.45 -7.68
C LEU A 223 13.58 2.45 -8.84
N GLY A 224 14.22 3.58 -8.61
CA GLY A 224 14.69 4.48 -9.65
C GLY A 224 16.13 4.16 -10.02
N TRP A 225 16.43 4.14 -11.32
CA TRP A 225 17.80 3.95 -11.79
C TRP A 225 18.61 5.23 -11.65
N ILE A 226 19.87 5.11 -11.26
CA ILE A 226 20.84 6.20 -11.28
C ILE A 226 21.95 5.78 -12.26
N PRO A 227 22.00 6.39 -13.46
CA PRO A 227 23.08 6.13 -14.41
C PRO A 227 24.44 6.45 -13.79
N GLY A 228 25.43 5.65 -14.17
CA GLY A 228 26.84 5.83 -13.76
C GLY A 228 27.55 6.90 -14.58
#